data_AF-A0A022RTV1-F1
#
_entry.id   AF-A0A022RTV1-F1
#
_cell.length_a   1.000
_cell.length_b   1.000
_cell.length_c   1.000
_cell.angle_alpha   90.00
_cell.angle_beta   90.00
_cell.angle_gamma   90.00
#
_symmetry.space_group_name_H-M   'P 1'
#
loop_
_entity.id
_entity.type
_entity.pdbx_description
1 polymer ?
#
loop_
_entity_poly.entity_id
_entity_poly.type
_entity_poly.pdbx_seq_one_letter_code
_entity_poly.pdbx_strand_id
1 'polypeptide(L)'
;MAEENPAKESCIRIAEELPVTAVDYINQESWDSFFTSKGTDDFCEWYADWPQFRTSLKNLLSFQLAEELNHFSFPLLQPPPEEVSILVPACGASRLSEHLYDEGFTDITNVDFSKVVIEAMMKRNIRVRPEMKWRVMDITNIPFPSGIFDAIVDKGGLDILMDSEHGSRSGPLSYISEVKRLLKAGGRYICLTLAEPLVLGTVSRY
;
A
#
# COMPACT_ATOMS: atom_id res chain seq x y z
N MET A 1 -4.86 -43.32 -4.12
CA MET A 1 -4.45 -42.13 -4.90
C MET A 1 -5.18 -40.97 -4.28
N ALA A 2 -4.49 -40.16 -3.48
CA ALA A 2 -5.09 -39.03 -2.78
C ALA A 2 -4.99 -37.80 -3.69
N GLU A 3 -6.11 -37.13 -3.91
CA GLU A 3 -6.21 -35.87 -4.65
C GLU A 3 -5.40 -34.77 -3.95
N GLU A 4 -4.48 -34.16 -4.71
CA GLU A 4 -3.80 -32.94 -4.32
C GLU A 4 -4.77 -31.75 -4.42
N ASN A 5 -4.91 -31.03 -3.32
CA ASN A 5 -5.76 -29.86 -3.21
C ASN A 5 -5.00 -28.62 -3.73
N PRO A 6 -5.45 -27.98 -4.84
CA PRO A 6 -4.74 -26.88 -5.50
C PRO A 6 -4.62 -25.60 -4.64
N ALA A 7 -5.35 -25.51 -3.53
CA ALA A 7 -5.26 -24.38 -2.59
C ALA A 7 -3.99 -24.38 -1.73
N LYS A 8 -3.25 -25.51 -1.66
CA LYS A 8 -2.00 -25.58 -0.88
C LYS A 8 -0.79 -25.02 -1.63
N GLU A 9 -0.84 -25.01 -2.96
CA GLU A 9 0.28 -24.61 -3.81
C GLU A 9 0.42 -23.08 -3.96
N SER A 10 -0.67 -22.32 -3.76
CA SER A 10 -0.62 -20.85 -3.85
C SER A 10 -0.07 -20.20 -2.57
N CYS A 11 -0.33 -20.76 -1.39
CA CYS A 11 0.22 -20.23 -0.13
C CYS A 11 1.73 -20.49 0.01
N ILE A 12 2.25 -21.55 -0.62
CA ILE A 12 3.66 -21.94 -0.50
C ILE A 12 4.59 -20.99 -1.27
N ARG A 13 4.15 -20.39 -2.39
CA ARG A 13 4.99 -19.46 -3.16
C ARG A 13 5.25 -18.13 -2.46
N ILE A 14 4.34 -17.68 -1.59
CA ILE A 14 4.46 -16.40 -0.87
C ILE A 14 5.59 -16.44 0.17
N ALA A 15 5.87 -17.62 0.75
CA ALA A 15 6.91 -17.78 1.75
C ALA A 15 8.34 -17.85 1.16
N GLU A 16 8.48 -18.18 -0.13
CA GLU A 16 9.80 -18.31 -0.79
C GLU A 16 10.33 -17.00 -1.39
N GLU A 17 9.48 -15.98 -1.59
CA GLU A 17 9.87 -14.68 -2.20
C GLU A 17 10.01 -13.52 -1.21
N LEU A 18 9.51 -13.67 0.02
CA LEU A 18 9.86 -12.75 1.10
C LEU A 18 11.36 -12.96 1.41
N PRO A 19 12.17 -11.92 1.66
CA PRO A 19 13.53 -12.10 2.14
C PRO A 19 13.48 -12.55 3.62
N VAL A 20 12.90 -13.73 3.89
CA VAL A 20 12.46 -14.20 5.23
C VAL A 20 13.61 -14.38 6.23
N THR A 21 14.88 -14.21 5.85
CA THR A 21 15.99 -14.51 6.77
C THR A 21 17.15 -13.51 6.78
N ALA A 22 17.13 -12.45 5.96
CA ALA A 22 18.32 -11.58 5.81
C ALA A 22 18.05 -10.07 5.84
N VAL A 23 16.81 -9.62 5.70
CA VAL A 23 16.49 -8.19 5.68
C VAL A 23 15.86 -7.82 7.02
N ASP A 24 16.57 -6.98 7.77
CA ASP A 24 15.99 -6.26 8.89
C ASP A 24 14.95 -5.28 8.32
N TYR A 25 13.68 -5.65 8.46
CA TYR A 25 12.52 -5.00 7.84
C TYR A 25 12.36 -3.54 8.25
N ILE A 26 12.92 -3.13 9.39
CA ILE A 26 12.85 -1.76 9.90
C ILE A 26 14.11 -0.94 9.61
N ASN A 27 15.16 -1.56 9.06
CA ASN A 27 16.41 -0.87 8.77
C ASN A 27 16.47 -0.39 7.31
N GLN A 28 16.53 0.92 7.14
CA GLN A 28 16.65 1.58 5.84
C GLN A 28 17.88 1.07 5.03
N GLU A 29 19.03 0.85 5.68
CA GLU A 29 20.25 0.42 4.99
C GLU A 29 20.13 -0.99 4.38
N SER A 30 19.39 -1.87 5.07
CA SER A 30 19.10 -3.23 4.59
C SER A 30 18.28 -3.18 3.30
N TRP A 31 17.28 -2.30 3.24
CA TRP A 31 16.44 -2.12 2.06
C TRP A 31 17.14 -1.39 0.92
N ASP A 32 17.93 -0.35 1.21
CA ASP A 32 18.76 0.31 0.21
C ASP A 32 19.74 -0.71 -0.43
N SER A 33 20.32 -1.62 0.37
CA SER A 33 21.17 -2.71 -0.12
C SER A 33 20.39 -3.73 -0.97
N PHE A 34 19.20 -4.13 -0.51
CA PHE A 34 18.31 -5.03 -1.25
C PHE A 34 17.97 -4.46 -2.63
N PHE A 35 17.47 -3.23 -2.69
CA PHE A 35 17.08 -2.58 -3.95
C PHE A 35 18.27 -2.28 -4.86
N THR A 36 19.44 -1.98 -4.29
CA THR A 36 20.68 -1.85 -5.07
C THR A 36 21.09 -3.18 -5.71
N SER A 37 20.93 -4.30 -5.00
CA SER A 37 21.34 -5.63 -5.48
C SER A 37 20.41 -6.20 -6.55
N LYS A 38 19.10 -5.96 -6.43
CA LYS A 38 18.05 -6.46 -7.34
C LYS A 38 18.02 -5.73 -8.69
N GLY A 39 18.44 -4.47 -8.74
CA GLY A 39 18.35 -3.64 -9.95
C GLY A 39 16.93 -3.14 -10.24
N THR A 40 16.77 -2.30 -11.26
CA THR A 40 15.50 -1.58 -11.55
C THR A 40 14.45 -2.40 -12.30
N ASP A 41 14.81 -3.59 -12.76
CA ASP A 41 14.02 -4.39 -13.70
C ASP A 41 13.32 -5.60 -13.05
N ASP A 42 13.64 -5.92 -11.79
CA ASP A 42 13.00 -6.99 -11.04
C ASP A 42 11.94 -6.43 -10.08
N PHE A 43 10.68 -6.74 -10.34
CA PHE A 43 9.53 -6.19 -9.62
C PHE A 43 9.25 -7.02 -8.37
N CYS A 44 9.37 -6.41 -7.20
CA CYS A 44 8.92 -7.04 -5.96
C CYS A 44 7.42 -6.80 -5.80
N GLU A 45 6.61 -7.74 -6.27
CA GLU A 45 5.15 -7.67 -6.16
C GLU A 45 4.67 -8.61 -5.04
N TRP A 46 4.27 -8.03 -3.91
CA TRP A 46 3.79 -8.83 -2.77
C TRP A 46 2.29 -9.13 -2.82
N TYR A 47 1.94 -10.32 -2.32
CA TYR A 47 0.59 -10.89 -2.08
C TYR A 47 -0.27 -11.20 -3.29
N ALA A 48 -0.52 -10.23 -4.15
CA ALA A 48 -1.43 -10.41 -5.27
C ALA A 48 -0.97 -9.59 -6.46
N ASP A 49 -1.11 -10.16 -7.66
CA ASP A 49 -0.92 -9.45 -8.91
C ASP A 49 -2.12 -8.58 -9.22
N TRP A 50 -1.88 -7.46 -9.91
CA TRP A 50 -2.90 -6.48 -10.27
C TRP A 50 -4.24 -7.07 -10.77
N PRO A 51 -4.28 -8.03 -11.70
CA PRO A 51 -5.55 -8.56 -12.22
C PRO A 51 -6.44 -9.19 -11.15
N GLN A 52 -5.86 -9.69 -10.04
CA GLN A 52 -6.59 -10.42 -9.00
C GLN A 52 -7.44 -9.50 -8.13
N PHE A 53 -6.98 -8.27 -7.88
CA PHE A 53 -7.65 -7.33 -6.96
C PHE A 53 -8.07 -6.01 -7.62
N ARG A 54 -7.73 -5.79 -8.91
CA ARG A 54 -8.09 -4.60 -9.70
C ARG A 54 -9.55 -4.16 -9.51
N THR A 55 -10.50 -5.05 -9.78
CA THR A 55 -11.93 -4.70 -9.76
C THR A 55 -12.38 -4.27 -8.37
N SER A 56 -11.99 -5.02 -7.35
CA SER A 56 -12.32 -4.71 -5.96
C SER A 56 -11.71 -3.38 -5.52
N LEU A 57 -10.43 -3.14 -5.83
CA LEU A 57 -9.76 -1.89 -5.48
C LEU A 57 -10.39 -0.69 -6.17
N LYS A 58 -10.67 -0.78 -7.48
CA LYS A 58 -11.36 0.28 -8.21
C LYS A 58 -12.71 0.62 -7.58
N ASN A 59 -13.50 -0.41 -7.24
CA ASN A 59 -14.79 -0.21 -6.60
C ASN A 59 -14.66 0.45 -5.22
N LEU A 60 -13.66 0.06 -4.44
CA LEU A 60 -13.40 0.66 -3.12
C LEU A 60 -12.98 2.13 -3.23
N LEU A 61 -12.17 2.48 -4.23
CA LEU A 61 -11.72 3.85 -4.48
C LEU A 61 -12.81 4.74 -5.08
N SER A 62 -13.74 4.16 -5.85
CA SER A 62 -14.82 4.89 -6.54
C SER A 62 -16.08 5.09 -5.69
N PHE A 63 -16.10 4.58 -4.46
CA PHE A 63 -17.26 4.66 -3.57
C PHE A 63 -17.04 5.74 -2.51
N GLN A 64 -17.89 6.78 -2.50
CA GLN A 64 -18.04 7.65 -1.35
C GLN A 64 -19.17 7.13 -0.44
N LEU A 65 -19.00 7.23 0.87
CA LEU A 65 -20.04 6.92 1.84
C LEU A 65 -21.23 7.86 1.61
N ALA A 66 -22.34 7.29 1.17
CA ALA A 66 -23.61 7.96 1.03
C ALA A 66 -24.42 7.88 2.33
N GLU A 67 -23.84 8.24 3.47
CA GLU A 67 -24.57 8.39 4.73
C GLU A 67 -23.87 9.53 5.50
N GLU A 68 -24.48 10.66 5.87
CA GLU A 68 -25.81 10.83 6.46
C GLU A 68 -26.39 12.23 6.15
N LEU A 69 -26.78 12.57 4.91
CA LEU A 69 -27.75 13.65 4.71
C LEU A 69 -28.61 13.40 3.47
N ASN A 70 -29.92 13.35 3.73
CA ASN A 70 -31.03 13.53 2.80
C ASN A 70 -31.44 12.33 1.94
N HIS A 71 -32.52 11.67 2.36
CA HIS A 71 -33.92 11.82 1.90
C HIS A 71 -34.24 12.49 0.54
N PHE A 72 -33.28 12.72 -0.35
CA PHE A 72 -33.49 13.24 -1.70
C PHE A 72 -32.73 12.38 -2.70
N SER A 73 -33.46 11.87 -3.68
CA SER A 73 -32.98 11.10 -4.82
C SER A 73 -31.98 11.91 -5.66
N PHE A 74 -30.72 11.95 -5.26
CA PHE A 74 -29.61 12.39 -6.10
C PHE A 74 -28.73 11.18 -6.42
N PRO A 75 -28.37 10.94 -7.70
CA PRO A 75 -27.40 9.91 -8.03
C PRO A 75 -26.08 10.25 -7.34
N LEU A 76 -25.49 9.26 -6.68
CA LEU A 76 -24.15 9.34 -6.10
C LEU A 76 -23.19 9.86 -7.18
N LEU A 77 -22.75 11.11 -7.06
CA LEU A 77 -21.69 11.65 -7.90
C LEU A 77 -20.40 11.00 -7.43
N GLN A 78 -19.95 9.98 -8.15
CA GLN A 78 -18.61 9.45 -7.99
C GLN A 78 -17.64 10.58 -8.37
N PRO A 79 -16.70 10.97 -7.50
CA PRO A 79 -15.66 11.89 -7.92
C PRO A 79 -14.93 11.28 -9.11
N PRO A 80 -14.54 12.09 -10.11
CA PRO A 80 -13.65 11.63 -11.17
C PRO A 80 -12.39 10.97 -10.55
N PRO A 81 -11.90 9.85 -11.10
CA PRO A 81 -10.71 9.18 -10.56
C PRO A 81 -9.50 10.10 -10.36
N GLU A 82 -9.33 11.10 -11.22
CA GLU A 82 -8.27 12.11 -11.16
C GLU A 82 -8.36 13.05 -9.94
N GLU A 83 -9.53 13.15 -9.31
CA GLU A 83 -9.78 13.97 -8.11
C GLU A 83 -9.57 13.21 -6.80
N VAL A 84 -9.36 11.89 -6.86
CA VAL A 84 -9.14 11.05 -5.68
C VAL A 84 -7.66 11.08 -5.29
N SER A 85 -7.35 11.72 -4.17
CA SER A 85 -5.99 11.78 -3.62
C SER A 85 -5.63 10.49 -2.88
N ILE A 86 -4.60 9.79 -3.35
CA ILE A 86 -4.19 8.46 -2.87
C ILE A 86 -2.78 8.51 -2.29
N LEU A 87 -2.60 7.91 -1.12
CA LEU A 87 -1.29 7.58 -0.57
C LEU A 87 -1.01 6.08 -0.73
N VAL A 88 0.16 5.73 -1.25
CA VAL A 88 0.69 4.36 -1.30
C VAL A 88 1.93 4.31 -0.40
N PRO A 89 1.78 3.87 0.87
CA PRO A 89 2.87 3.73 1.82
C PRO A 89 3.69 2.46 1.58
N ALA A 90 4.96 2.48 1.97
CA ALA A 90 5.93 1.41 1.73
C ALA A 90 5.84 0.88 0.29
N CYS A 91 5.84 1.80 -0.68
CA CYS A 91 5.46 1.47 -2.06
C CYS A 91 6.42 0.49 -2.74
N GLY A 92 7.67 0.41 -2.27
CA GLY A 92 8.72 -0.42 -2.84
C GLY A 92 8.83 -0.25 -4.35
N ALA A 93 9.15 -1.36 -5.02
CA ALA A 93 9.24 -1.45 -6.48
C ALA A 93 7.96 -2.00 -7.12
N SER A 94 6.83 -2.02 -6.39
CA SER A 94 5.57 -2.55 -6.89
C SER A 94 5.02 -1.70 -8.04
N ARG A 95 4.32 -2.36 -8.98
CA ARG A 95 3.64 -1.67 -10.08
C ARG A 95 2.25 -1.16 -9.71
N LEU A 96 1.81 -1.33 -8.46
CA LEU A 96 0.49 -0.91 -7.99
C LEU A 96 0.14 0.52 -8.43
N SER A 97 1.05 1.48 -8.20
CA SER A 97 0.82 2.89 -8.50
C SER A 97 0.78 3.17 -10.01
N GLU A 98 1.54 2.42 -10.81
CA GLU A 98 1.46 2.48 -12.27
C GLU A 98 0.09 2.05 -12.76
N HIS A 99 -0.41 0.94 -12.21
CA HIS A 99 -1.70 0.40 -12.56
C HIS A 99 -2.85 1.30 -12.13
N LEU A 100 -2.78 1.90 -10.93
CA LEU A 100 -3.76 2.89 -10.48
C LEU A 100 -3.80 4.10 -11.40
N TYR A 101 -2.63 4.63 -11.77
CA TYR A 101 -2.53 5.75 -12.69
C TYR A 101 -3.12 5.43 -14.06
N ASP A 102 -2.80 4.24 -14.60
CA ASP A 102 -3.31 3.79 -15.91
C ASP A 102 -4.85 3.53 -15.88
N GLU A 103 -5.47 3.47 -14.70
CA GLU A 103 -6.94 3.44 -14.51
C GLU A 103 -7.59 4.82 -14.31
N GLY A 104 -6.80 5.90 -14.34
CA GLY A 104 -7.27 7.29 -14.22
C GLY A 104 -7.01 7.94 -12.86
N PHE A 105 -6.48 7.23 -11.88
CA PHE A 105 -6.15 7.82 -10.58
C PHE A 105 -4.80 8.54 -10.65
N THR A 106 -4.80 9.84 -10.93
CA THR A 106 -3.56 10.59 -11.21
C THR A 106 -2.91 11.23 -9.99
N ASP A 107 -3.68 11.57 -8.94
CA ASP A 107 -3.14 12.17 -7.71
C ASP A 107 -2.64 11.10 -6.72
N ILE A 108 -1.56 10.42 -7.09
CA ILE A 108 -0.93 9.38 -6.28
C ILE A 108 0.36 9.90 -5.64
N THR A 109 0.44 9.79 -4.32
CA THR A 109 1.66 10.02 -3.53
C THR A 109 2.22 8.68 -3.05
N ASN A 110 3.43 8.37 -3.49
CA ASN A 110 4.16 7.15 -3.15
C ASN A 110 5.24 7.49 -2.12
N VAL A 111 5.27 6.73 -1.02
CA VAL A 111 6.26 6.91 0.04
C VAL A 111 6.92 5.60 0.40
N ASP A 112 8.23 5.66 0.65
CA ASP A 112 9.05 4.54 1.07
C ASP A 112 10.27 5.11 1.81
N PHE A 113 10.77 4.43 2.83
CA PHE A 113 11.99 4.85 3.54
C PHE A 113 13.26 4.72 2.69
N SER A 114 13.26 3.85 1.66
CA SER A 114 14.43 3.59 0.84
C SER A 114 14.55 4.68 -0.21
N LYS A 115 15.65 5.43 -0.13
CA LYS A 115 15.96 6.44 -1.15
C LYS A 115 16.23 5.79 -2.50
N VAL A 116 16.83 4.60 -2.50
CA VAL A 116 17.18 3.86 -3.71
C VAL A 116 15.93 3.55 -4.52
N VAL A 117 14.89 2.99 -3.90
CA VAL A 117 13.67 2.61 -4.62
C VAL A 117 12.86 3.81 -5.07
N ILE A 118 12.77 4.86 -4.23
CA ILE A 118 12.09 6.11 -4.58
C ILE A 118 12.73 6.77 -5.81
N GLU A 119 14.05 6.84 -5.87
CA GLU A 119 14.74 7.40 -7.04
C GLU A 119 14.53 6.55 -8.29
N ALA A 120 14.59 5.22 -8.17
CA ALA A 120 14.37 4.30 -9.28
C ALA A 120 12.96 4.44 -9.84
N MET A 121 11.94 4.39 -8.98
CA MET A 121 10.54 4.47 -9.38
C MET A 121 10.15 5.84 -9.93
N MET A 122 10.73 6.92 -9.38
CA MET A 122 10.56 8.26 -9.93
C MET A 122 11.13 8.35 -11.35
N LYS A 123 12.40 7.95 -11.57
CA LYS A 123 13.05 8.02 -12.90
C LYS A 123 12.27 7.26 -13.96
N ARG A 124 11.74 6.10 -13.58
CA ARG A 124 10.94 5.24 -14.42
C ARG A 124 9.61 5.86 -14.84
N ASN A 125 8.93 6.56 -13.92
CA ASN A 125 7.56 7.01 -14.15
C ASN A 125 7.45 8.47 -14.61
N ILE A 126 8.44 9.33 -14.34
CA ILE A 126 8.33 10.79 -14.54
C ILE A 126 7.96 11.23 -15.97
N ARG A 127 8.28 10.42 -17.00
CA ARG A 127 7.94 10.74 -18.40
C ARG A 127 6.56 10.28 -18.84
N VAL A 128 6.05 9.20 -18.27
CA VAL A 128 4.81 8.54 -18.70
C VAL A 128 3.66 8.85 -17.75
N ARG A 129 3.95 9.08 -16.47
CA ARG A 129 3.00 9.30 -15.38
C ARG A 129 3.46 10.47 -14.50
N PRO A 130 3.53 11.69 -15.07
CA PRO A 130 4.24 12.83 -14.46
C PRO A 130 3.58 13.38 -13.18
N GLU A 131 2.30 13.11 -12.93
CA GLU A 131 1.55 13.59 -11.77
C GLU A 131 1.83 12.80 -10.49
N MET A 132 2.38 11.58 -10.62
CA MET A 132 2.75 10.79 -9.45
C MET A 132 3.87 11.45 -8.65
N LYS A 133 3.67 11.55 -7.34
CA LYS A 133 4.66 12.07 -6.39
C LYS A 133 5.40 10.89 -5.77
N TRP A 134 6.71 11.01 -5.63
CA TRP A 134 7.59 10.01 -4.99
C TRP A 134 8.39 10.69 -3.88
N ARG A 135 8.35 10.16 -2.66
CA ARG A 135 8.99 10.78 -1.49
C ARG A 135 9.65 9.75 -0.59
N VAL A 136 10.86 10.07 -0.13
CA VAL A 136 11.55 9.28 0.90
C VAL A 136 10.97 9.67 2.26
N MET A 137 10.24 8.76 2.91
CA MET A 137 9.59 9.00 4.20
C MET A 137 9.43 7.70 5.01
N ASP A 138 9.48 7.81 6.34
CA ASP A 138 9.10 6.75 7.27
C ASP A 138 7.57 6.73 7.42
N ILE A 139 6.95 5.57 7.19
CA ILE A 139 5.49 5.43 7.28
C ILE A 139 4.94 5.58 8.70
N THR A 140 5.79 5.41 9.73
CA THR A 140 5.41 5.61 11.14
C THR A 140 5.39 7.09 11.55
N ASN A 141 5.90 7.99 10.70
CA ASN A 141 5.92 9.44 10.93
C ASN A 141 5.98 10.21 9.60
N ILE A 142 4.82 10.46 9.00
CA ILE A 142 4.70 11.06 7.68
C ILE A 142 4.39 12.56 7.82
N PRO A 143 5.27 13.46 7.35
CA PRO A 143 5.15 14.92 7.59
C PRO A 143 4.13 15.61 6.66
N PHE A 144 2.97 15.01 6.43
CA PHE A 144 1.84 15.63 5.75
C PHE A 144 0.80 16.17 6.74
N PRO A 145 0.00 17.18 6.36
CA PRO A 145 -1.15 17.63 7.15
C PRO A 145 -2.17 16.50 7.39
N SER A 146 -2.91 16.61 8.48
CA SER A 146 -4.03 15.70 8.76
C SER A 146 -5.16 15.87 7.74
N GLY A 147 -5.88 14.80 7.43
CA GLY A 147 -7.06 14.84 6.57
C GLY A 147 -6.79 15.28 5.14
N ILE A 148 -5.68 14.84 4.54
CA ILE A 148 -5.26 15.26 3.20
C ILE A 148 -5.54 14.21 2.11
N PHE A 149 -5.64 12.93 2.46
CA PHE A 149 -5.87 11.85 1.49
C PHE A 149 -7.31 11.31 1.54
N ASP A 150 -7.87 11.02 0.37
CA ASP A 150 -9.17 10.33 0.23
C ASP A 150 -9.02 8.83 0.48
N ALA A 151 -7.89 8.26 0.08
CA ALA A 151 -7.58 6.86 0.30
C ALA A 151 -6.11 6.62 0.63
N ILE A 152 -5.85 5.58 1.43
CA ILE A 152 -4.54 5.01 1.67
C ILE A 152 -4.60 3.55 1.22
N VAL A 153 -3.79 3.18 0.24
CA VAL A 153 -3.71 1.82 -0.31
C VAL A 153 -2.40 1.18 0.14
N ASP A 154 -2.47 0.41 1.22
CA ASP A 154 -1.35 -0.32 1.79
C ASP A 154 -1.32 -1.74 1.25
N LYS A 155 -0.16 -2.16 0.73
CA LYS A 155 0.08 -3.53 0.26
C LYS A 155 1.38 -4.04 0.88
N GLY A 156 1.27 -4.57 2.11
CA GLY A 156 2.39 -5.16 2.86
C GLY A 156 3.18 -4.23 3.75
N GLY A 157 2.91 -2.92 3.71
CA GLY A 157 3.55 -1.95 4.60
C GLY A 157 3.25 -2.23 6.07
N LEU A 158 1.99 -2.51 6.41
CA LEU A 158 1.62 -2.89 7.78
C LEU A 158 2.31 -4.19 8.23
N ASP A 159 2.40 -5.19 7.35
CA ASP A 159 2.98 -6.50 7.65
C ASP A 159 4.49 -6.38 7.97
N ILE A 160 5.21 -5.49 7.27
CA ILE A 160 6.63 -5.17 7.55
C ILE A 160 6.82 -4.69 9.00
N LEU A 161 5.89 -3.89 9.52
CA LEU A 161 5.96 -3.37 10.89
C LEU A 161 5.57 -4.40 11.96
N MET A 162 4.89 -5.48 11.55
CA MET A 162 4.40 -6.54 12.43
C MET A 162 5.40 -7.67 12.65
N ASP A 163 6.55 -7.65 11.97
CA ASP A 163 7.62 -8.61 12.21
C ASP A 163 8.08 -8.55 13.67
N SER A 164 7.75 -9.61 14.43
CA SER A 164 7.97 -9.70 15.86
C SER A 164 9.43 -9.84 16.27
N GLU A 165 10.33 -10.19 15.34
CA GLU A 165 11.77 -10.33 15.63
C GLU A 165 12.51 -9.00 15.56
N HIS A 166 12.07 -8.07 14.71
CA HIS A 166 12.77 -6.81 14.43
C HIS A 166 11.93 -5.55 14.73
N GLY A 167 10.59 -5.66 14.76
CA GLY A 167 9.69 -4.53 14.96
C GLY A 167 9.54 -4.10 16.42
N SER A 168 9.63 -2.80 16.68
CA SER A 168 9.14 -2.24 17.95
C SER A 168 7.62 -2.47 18.05
N ARG A 169 7.12 -2.92 19.21
CA ARG A 169 5.67 -3.07 19.46
C ARG A 169 4.88 -1.77 19.21
N SER A 170 5.54 -0.61 19.19
CA SER A 170 4.93 0.68 18.89
C SER A 170 4.81 1.01 17.40
N GLY A 171 5.57 0.34 16.52
CA GLY A 171 5.61 0.64 15.08
C GLY A 171 4.24 0.54 14.41
N PRO A 172 3.56 -0.62 14.49
CA PRO A 172 2.23 -0.78 13.91
C PRO A 172 1.19 0.20 14.46
N LEU A 173 1.20 0.46 15.77
CA LEU A 173 0.28 1.42 16.39
C LEU A 173 0.54 2.85 15.94
N SER A 174 1.82 3.23 15.76
CA SER A 174 2.20 4.55 15.26
C SER A 174 1.75 4.71 13.81
N TYR A 175 1.97 3.70 12.97
CA TYR A 175 1.52 3.73 11.58
C TYR A 175 0.00 3.76 11.44
N ILE A 176 -0.76 2.97 12.19
CA ILE A 176 -2.22 3.05 12.18
C ILE A 176 -2.72 4.43 12.67
N SER A 177 -2.00 5.05 13.62
CA SER A 177 -2.30 6.42 14.05
C SER A 177 -2.06 7.43 12.91
N GLU A 178 -0.98 7.26 12.13
CA GLU A 178 -0.70 8.06 10.95
C GLU A 178 -1.75 7.86 9.85
N VAL A 179 -2.13 6.61 9.55
CA VAL A 179 -3.21 6.29 8.59
C VAL A 179 -4.48 7.04 8.97
N LYS A 180 -4.90 6.95 10.23
CA LYS A 180 -6.10 7.65 10.72
C LYS A 180 -5.98 9.16 10.65
N ARG A 181 -4.81 9.70 10.98
CA ARG A 181 -4.56 11.15 10.95
C ARG A 181 -4.59 11.71 9.53
N LEU A 182 -4.02 10.98 8.58
CA LEU A 182 -3.84 11.41 7.19
C LEU A 182 -5.11 11.31 6.35
N LEU A 183 -6.01 10.37 6.68
CA LEU A 183 -7.28 10.21 5.99
C LEU A 183 -8.24 11.38 6.27
N LYS A 184 -8.87 11.88 5.22
CA LYS A 184 -10.04 12.76 5.32
C LYS A 184 -11.16 12.06 6.08
N ALA A 185 -12.10 12.85 6.62
CA ALA A 185 -13.34 12.29 7.15
C ALA A 185 -14.08 11.52 6.03
N GLY A 186 -14.43 10.26 6.28
CA GLY A 186 -15.01 9.36 5.29
C GLY A 186 -14.02 8.77 4.28
N GLY A 187 -12.72 9.07 4.42
CA GLY A 187 -11.64 8.47 3.63
C GLY A 187 -11.45 6.98 3.97
N ARG A 188 -10.76 6.27 3.08
CA ARG A 188 -10.65 4.81 3.12
C ARG A 188 -9.23 4.32 3.33
N TYR A 189 -9.06 3.47 4.33
CA TYR A 189 -7.87 2.63 4.44
C TYR A 189 -8.14 1.29 3.77
N ILE A 190 -7.33 0.94 2.75
CA ILE A 190 -7.43 -0.30 2.00
C ILE A 190 -6.12 -1.06 2.22
N CYS A 191 -6.17 -2.13 3.01
CA CYS A 191 -4.99 -2.89 3.41
C CYS A 191 -5.03 -4.29 2.79
N LEU A 192 -4.02 -4.59 1.97
CA LEU A 192 -3.73 -5.92 1.46
C LEU A 192 -2.62 -6.51 2.33
N THR A 193 -2.97 -7.56 3.08
CA THR A 193 -2.14 -8.18 4.12
C THR A 193 -2.33 -9.69 4.13
N LEU A 194 -1.36 -10.43 4.70
CA LEU A 194 -1.49 -11.86 5.03
C LEU A 194 -2.56 -12.14 6.09
N ALA A 195 -3.10 -11.09 6.73
CA ALA A 195 -4.17 -11.19 7.72
C ALA A 195 -3.81 -12.13 8.89
N GLU A 196 -2.55 -12.12 9.31
CA GLU A 196 -2.14 -12.81 10.51
C GLU A 196 -2.95 -12.30 11.72
N PRO A 197 -3.23 -13.12 12.75
CA PRO A 197 -4.08 -12.74 13.86
C PRO A 197 -3.68 -11.42 14.55
N LEU A 198 -2.39 -11.09 14.55
CA LEU A 198 -1.87 -9.83 15.08
C LEU A 198 -2.26 -8.62 14.22
N VAL A 199 -2.23 -8.76 12.89
CA VAL A 199 -2.69 -7.73 11.94
C VAL A 199 -4.18 -7.49 12.10
N LEU A 200 -4.98 -8.56 12.09
CA LEU A 200 -6.42 -8.47 12.27
C LEU A 200 -6.80 -7.84 13.62
N GLY A 201 -6.09 -8.20 14.68
CA GLY A 201 -6.29 -7.63 16.01
C GLY A 201 -5.93 -6.15 16.11
N THR A 202 -5.05 -5.65 15.24
CA THR A 202 -4.66 -4.24 15.20
C THR A 202 -5.64 -3.42 14.37
N VAL A 203 -6.00 -3.89 13.17
CA VAL A 203 -6.92 -3.16 12.27
C VAL A 203 -8.35 -3.13 12.81
N SER A 204 -8.83 -4.21 13.46
CA SER A 204 -10.22 -4.28 13.96
C SER A 204 -10.51 -3.41 15.20
N ARG A 205 -9.48 -2.84 15.83
CA ARG A 205 -9.63 -2.04 17.06
C ARG A 205 -9.76 -0.54 16.78
N TYR A 206 -9.64 -0.10 15.52
CA TYR A 206 -9.54 1.31 15.13
C TYR A 206 -10.39 1.63 13.89
#